data_AF-A0A160MB66-F1
#
_entry.id   AF-A0A160MB66-F1
#
_cell.length_a   1.000
_cell.length_b   1.000
_cell.length_c   1.000
_cell.angle_alpha   90.00
_cell.angle_beta   90.00
_cell.angle_gamma   90.00
#
_symmetry.space_group_name_H-M   'P 1'
#
loop_
_entity.id
_entity.type
_entity.pdbx_description
1 polymer ?
#
loop_
_entity_poly.entity_id
_entity_poly.type
_entity_poly.pdbx_seq_one_letter_code
_entity_poly.pdbx_strand_id
1 'polypeptide(L)'
;MNSVLEFPCLKPQETDTEVLQLFAAECIQENKESVIQMINALKQPDVTYIIETITFKIMSLVLAEKSKGSIVEYISSGTYYKLTQLLIEGFQSDPDIISSIPKRV
;
A
#
# COMPACT_ATOMS: atom_id res chain seq x y z
N MET A 1 -22.03 -16.22 35.77
CA MET A 1 -20.79 -15.43 35.67
C MET A 1 -20.30 -15.52 34.23
N ASN A 2 -20.60 -14.53 33.40
CA ASN A 2 -20.03 -14.40 32.05
C ASN A 2 -19.40 -13.01 31.97
N SER A 3 -18.09 -12.94 32.21
CA SER A 3 -17.30 -11.75 31.96
C SER A 3 -17.00 -11.68 30.47
N VAL A 4 -17.75 -10.85 29.73
CA VAL A 4 -17.38 -10.43 28.39
C VAL A 4 -16.12 -9.58 28.53
N LEU A 5 -15.01 -10.04 27.97
CA LEU A 5 -13.80 -9.24 27.84
C LEU A 5 -14.10 -8.10 26.85
N GLU A 6 -14.45 -6.93 27.36
CA GLU A 6 -14.53 -5.72 26.56
C GLU A 6 -13.12 -5.31 26.14
N PHE A 7 -12.79 -5.51 24.86
CA PHE A 7 -11.58 -4.96 24.29
C PHE A 7 -11.73 -3.44 24.21
N PRO A 8 -10.77 -2.65 24.71
CA PRO A 8 -10.82 -1.21 24.55
C PRO A 8 -10.81 -0.88 23.06
N CYS A 9 -11.91 -0.29 22.58
CA CYS A 9 -12.00 0.28 21.24
C CYS A 9 -11.09 1.52 21.21
N LEU A 10 -9.82 1.31 20.90
CA LEU A 10 -8.89 2.39 20.58
C LEU A 10 -9.42 3.05 19.29
N LYS A 11 -9.99 4.25 19.43
CA LYS A 11 -10.26 5.09 18.26
C LYS A 11 -8.93 5.31 17.54
N PRO A 12 -8.82 5.04 16.22
CA PRO A 12 -7.66 5.45 15.46
C PRO A 12 -7.49 6.96 15.65
N GLN A 13 -6.35 7.41 16.17
CA GLN A 13 -6.06 8.83 16.23
C GLN A 13 -6.00 9.36 14.79
N GLU A 14 -6.76 10.40 14.47
CA GLU A 14 -6.88 10.98 13.13
C GLU A 14 -5.49 11.31 12.52
N THR A 15 -4.53 11.65 13.38
CA THR A 15 -3.11 11.92 13.04
C THR A 15 -2.40 10.76 12.36
N ASP A 16 -2.68 9.51 12.77
CA ASP A 16 -2.00 8.35 12.19
C ASP A 16 -2.48 8.05 10.77
N THR A 17 -3.72 8.46 10.45
CA THR A 17 -4.28 8.27 9.11
C THR A 17 -3.70 9.26 8.12
N GLU A 18 -3.55 10.53 8.51
CA GLU A 18 -2.95 11.57 7.66
C GLU A 18 -1.48 11.24 7.34
N VAL A 19 -0.71 10.79 8.34
CA VAL A 19 0.70 10.40 8.13
C VAL A 19 0.82 9.25 7.13
N LEU A 20 -0.05 8.24 7.23
CA LEU A 20 -0.05 7.12 6.28
C LEU A 20 -0.44 7.56 4.87
N GLN A 21 -1.39 8.49 4.75
CA GLN A 21 -1.81 9.02 3.46
C GLN A 21 -0.69 9.83 2.79
N LEU A 22 0.00 10.70 3.54
CA LEU A 22 1.16 11.45 3.04
C LEU A 22 2.28 10.51 2.61
N PHE A 23 2.62 9.53 3.44
CA PHE A 23 3.64 8.54 3.11
C PHE A 23 3.27 7.73 1.85
N ALA A 24 2.01 7.30 1.73
CA ALA A 24 1.54 6.59 0.55
C ALA A 24 1.63 7.46 -0.71
N ALA A 25 1.24 8.74 -0.63
CA ALA A 25 1.32 9.68 -1.75
C ALA A 25 2.76 9.88 -2.23
N GLU A 26 3.71 10.06 -1.30
CA GLU A 26 5.14 10.16 -1.63
C GLU A 26 5.65 8.87 -2.30
N CYS A 27 5.31 7.71 -1.73
CA CYS A 27 5.69 6.42 -2.31
C CYS A 27 5.13 6.23 -3.73
N ILE A 28 3.89 6.63 -3.97
CA ILE A 28 3.26 6.55 -5.29
C ILE A 28 4.02 7.44 -6.26
N GLN A 29 4.25 8.70 -5.90
CA GLN A 29 4.92 9.67 -6.74
C GLN A 29 6.34 9.21 -7.13
N GLU A 30 7.12 8.69 -6.18
CA GLU A 30 8.50 8.22 -6.42
C GLU A 30 8.55 6.93 -7.26
N ASN A 31 7.53 6.08 -7.22
CA ASN A 31 7.52 4.79 -7.91
C ASN A 31 6.66 4.77 -9.18
N LYS A 32 5.91 5.84 -9.46
CA LYS A 32 4.99 5.97 -10.59
C LYS A 32 5.64 5.62 -11.92
N GLU A 33 6.80 6.20 -12.19
CA GLU A 33 7.53 5.98 -13.43
C GLU A 33 7.93 4.52 -13.62
N SER A 34 8.31 3.83 -12.53
CA SER A 34 8.63 2.40 -12.58
C SER A 34 7.42 1.54 -12.93
N VAL A 35 6.24 1.87 -12.39
CA VAL A 35 4.98 1.18 -12.73
C VAL A 35 4.66 1.37 -14.22
N ILE A 36 4.73 2.61 -14.71
CA ILE A 36 4.46 2.95 -16.12
C ILE A 36 5.43 2.22 -17.05
N GLN A 37 6.72 2.19 -16.72
CA GLN A 37 7.72 1.46 -17.49
C GLN A 37 7.44 -0.04 -17.56
N MET A 38 7.02 -0.66 -16.44
CA MET A 38 6.64 -2.07 -16.43
C MET A 38 5.39 -2.36 -17.26
N ILE A 39 4.37 -1.49 -17.20
CA ILE A 39 3.16 -1.59 -18.03
C ILE A 39 3.54 -1.56 -19.52
N ASN A 40 4.39 -0.59 -19.91
CA ASN A 40 4.79 -0.39 -21.30
C ASN A 40 5.75 -1.47 -21.82
N ALA A 41 6.55 -2.10 -20.96
CA ALA A 41 7.48 -3.15 -21.34
C ALA A 41 6.78 -4.48 -21.68
N LEU A 42 5.55 -4.68 -21.21
CA LEU A 42 4.81 -5.93 -21.40
C LEU A 42 3.80 -5.82 -22.54
N LYS A 43 3.77 -6.83 -23.43
CA LYS A 43 2.79 -6.90 -24.52
C LYS A 43 1.34 -7.06 -24.03
N GLN A 44 1.17 -7.73 -22.89
CA GLN A 44 -0.11 -7.95 -22.23
C GLN A 44 0.10 -7.72 -20.74
N PRO A 45 0.15 -6.45 -20.28
CA PRO A 45 0.39 -6.16 -18.89
C PRO A 45 -0.82 -6.58 -18.04
N ASP A 46 -0.55 -7.37 -17.00
CA ASP A 46 -1.47 -7.48 -15.87
C ASP A 46 -1.17 -6.33 -14.91
N VAL A 47 -1.93 -5.25 -15.05
CA VAL A 47 -1.74 -4.01 -14.29
C VAL A 47 -1.90 -4.27 -12.79
N THR A 48 -2.84 -5.13 -12.40
CA THR A 48 -3.04 -5.48 -11.00
C THR A 48 -1.81 -6.18 -10.44
N TYR A 49 -1.29 -7.17 -11.15
CA TYR A 49 -0.07 -7.87 -10.74
C TYR A 49 1.14 -6.93 -10.62
N ILE A 50 1.31 -5.99 -11.56
CA ILE A 50 2.41 -5.01 -11.52
C ILE A 50 2.29 -4.12 -10.29
N ILE A 51 1.09 -3.56 -10.05
CA ILE A 51 0.83 -2.67 -8.90
C ILE A 51 1.09 -3.43 -7.59
N GLU A 52 0.51 -4.62 -7.43
CA GLU A 52 0.71 -5.45 -6.23
C GLU A 52 2.19 -5.77 -6.01
N THR A 53 2.93 -6.10 -7.07
CA THR A 53 4.37 -6.37 -6.99
C THR A 53 5.15 -5.16 -6.47
N ILE A 54 4.87 -3.97 -6.99
CA ILE A 54 5.53 -2.74 -6.53
C ILE A 54 5.12 -2.41 -5.09
N THR A 55 3.84 -2.52 -4.75
CA THR A 55 3.36 -2.33 -3.37
C THR A 55 4.06 -3.26 -2.41
N PHE A 56 4.13 -4.56 -2.68
CA PHE A 56 4.79 -5.51 -1.78
C PHE A 56 6.29 -5.30 -1.69
N LYS A 57 6.94 -4.79 -2.74
CA LYS A 57 8.34 -4.38 -2.68
C LYS A 57 8.53 -3.19 -1.73
N ILE A 58 7.67 -2.16 -1.83
CA ILE A 58 7.67 -1.01 -0.90
C ILE A 58 7.45 -1.49 0.53
N MET A 59 6.44 -2.34 0.76
CA MET A 59 6.16 -2.89 2.09
C MET A 59 7.33 -3.70 2.64
N SER A 60 8.03 -4.47 1.79
CA SER A 60 9.22 -5.21 2.20
C SER A 60 10.34 -4.27 2.67
N LEU A 61 10.53 -3.12 2.01
CA LEU A 61 11.50 -2.10 2.43
C LEU A 61 11.09 -1.45 3.76
N VAL A 62 9.80 -1.15 3.96
CA VAL A 62 9.28 -0.61 5.22
C VAL A 62 9.54 -1.55 6.41
N LEU A 63 9.51 -2.86 6.16
CA LEU A 63 9.75 -3.89 7.18
C LEU A 63 11.23 -4.23 7.38
N ALA A 64 12.10 -3.95 6.41
CA ALA A 64 13.50 -4.39 6.40
C ALA A 64 14.30 -3.89 7.62
N GLU A 65 14.03 -2.67 8.08
CA GLU A 65 14.72 -2.02 9.20
C GLU A 65 14.03 -2.28 10.55
N LYS A 66 12.94 -3.04 10.58
CA LYS A 66 12.16 -3.28 11.80
C LYS A 66 12.62 -4.55 12.52
N SER A 67 12.63 -4.49 13.85
CA SER A 67 12.80 -5.69 14.68
C SER A 67 11.60 -6.62 14.53
N LYS A 68 11.78 -7.92 14.78
CA LYS A 68 10.69 -8.92 14.70
C LYS A 68 9.48 -8.54 15.55
N GLY A 69 9.69 -8.03 16.75
CA GLY A 69 8.60 -7.56 17.63
C GLY A 69 7.84 -6.38 17.03
N SER A 70 8.55 -5.40 16.48
CA SER A 70 7.95 -4.24 15.81
C SER A 70 7.16 -4.65 14.56
N ILE A 71 7.59 -5.67 13.82
CA ILE A 71 6.84 -6.21 12.68
C ILE A 71 5.50 -6.82 13.15
N VAL A 72 5.53 -7.63 14.21
CA VAL A 72 4.30 -8.25 14.76
C VAL A 72 3.34 -7.16 15.23
N GLU A 73 3.82 -6.15 15.95
CA GLU A 73 3.01 -5.00 16.37
C GLU A 73 2.39 -4.28 15.18
N TYR A 74 3.19 -3.98 14.14
CA TYR A 74 2.75 -3.28 12.93
C TYR A 74 1.70 -4.05 12.10
N ILE A 75 1.78 -5.38 12.10
CA ILE A 75 0.76 -6.24 11.49
C ILE A 75 -0.50 -6.25 12.37
N SER A 76 -0.34 -6.45 13.68
CA SER A 76 -1.45 -6.57 14.63
C SER A 76 -2.27 -5.28 14.79
N SER A 77 -1.64 -4.12 14.60
CA SER A 77 -2.30 -2.81 14.65
C SER A 77 -3.21 -2.53 13.45
N GLY A 78 -3.14 -3.35 12.39
CA GLY A 78 -3.84 -3.10 11.13
C GLY A 78 -3.14 -2.10 10.21
N THR A 79 -2.07 -1.43 10.69
CA THR A 79 -1.36 -0.39 9.93
C THR A 79 -0.73 -0.94 8.66
N TYR A 80 -0.14 -2.14 8.72
CA TYR A 80 0.38 -2.84 7.55
C TYR A 80 -0.66 -2.97 6.43
N TYR A 81 -1.85 -3.46 6.76
CA TYR A 81 -2.92 -3.70 5.80
C TYR A 81 -3.47 -2.38 5.25
N LYS A 82 -3.67 -1.38 6.12
CA LYS A 82 -4.13 -0.05 5.71
C LYS A 82 -3.16 0.62 4.74
N LEU A 83 -1.86 0.59 5.03
CA LEU A 83 -0.86 1.16 4.12
C LEU A 83 -0.82 0.41 2.79
N THR A 84 -0.87 -0.92 2.83
CA THR A 84 -0.91 -1.76 1.62
C THR A 84 -2.11 -1.38 0.74
N GLN A 85 -3.29 -1.24 1.33
CA GLN A 85 -4.50 -0.82 0.63
C GLN A 85 -4.36 0.59 0.03
N LEU A 86 -3.88 1.56 0.81
CA LEU A 86 -3.67 2.93 0.33
C LEU A 86 -2.73 2.99 -0.88
N LEU A 87 -1.65 2.21 -0.87
CA LEU A 87 -0.72 2.14 -2.00
C LEU A 87 -1.37 1.55 -3.25
N ILE A 88 -2.09 0.44 -3.12
CA ILE A 88 -2.78 -0.20 -4.25
C ILE A 88 -3.82 0.74 -4.84
N GLU A 89 -4.73 1.26 -4.01
CA GLU A 89 -5.78 2.19 -4.45
C GLU A 89 -5.17 3.45 -5.08
N GLY A 90 -4.11 3.98 -4.47
CA GLY A 90 -3.41 5.14 -4.96
C GLY A 90 -2.81 4.93 -6.35
N PHE A 91 -2.04 3.84 -6.57
CA PHE A 91 -1.53 3.51 -7.91
C PHE A 91 -2.64 3.24 -8.93
N GLN A 92 -3.72 2.58 -8.53
CA GLN A 92 -4.86 2.30 -9.41
C GLN A 92 -5.64 3.57 -9.81
N SER A 93 -5.63 4.58 -8.95
CA SER A 93 -6.32 5.86 -9.17
C SER A 93 -5.45 6.93 -9.83
N ASP A 94 -4.15 6.68 -9.99
CA ASP A 94 -3.21 7.64 -10.57
C ASP A 94 -3.51 7.88 -12.07
N PRO A 95 -3.79 9.13 -12.49
CA PRO A 95 -4.18 9.42 -13.88
C PRO A 95 -3.11 9.08 -14.92
N ASP A 96 -1.82 9.20 -14.59
CA ASP A 96 -0.74 8.93 -15.53
C ASP A 96 -0.59 7.42 -15.74
N ILE A 97 -0.70 6.63 -14.66
CA ILE A 97 -0.74 5.16 -14.73
C ILE A 97 -1.93 4.71 -15.55
N ILE A 98 -3.15 5.22 -15.27
CA ILE A 98 -4.36 4.88 -16.04
C ILE A 98 -4.17 5.19 -17.53
N SER A 99 -3.58 6.34 -17.84
CA SER A 99 -3.34 6.78 -19.22
C SER A 99 -2.31 5.93 -19.96
N SER A 100 -1.41 5.26 -19.23
CA SER A 100 -0.38 4.36 -19.78
C SER A 100 -0.90 2.97 -20.15
N ILE A 101 -2.09 2.58 -19.69
CA ILE A 101 -2.63 1.23 -19.94
C ILE A 101 -3.01 1.10 -21.43
N PRO A 102 -2.47 0.09 -22.15
CA PRO A 102 -2.79 -0.13 -23.55
C PRO A 102 -4.30 -0.34 -23.74
N LYS A 103 -4.93 0.49 -24.57
CA LYS A 103 -6.33 0.30 -24.97
C LYS A 103 -6.40 -0.96 -25.82
N ARG A 104 -7.18 -1.96 -25.38
CA ARG A 104 -7.45 -3.15 -26.20
C ARG A 104 -8.14 -2.69 -27.49
N VAL A 105 -7.48 -2.92 -28.62
CA VAL A 105 -8.01 -2.73 -29.99
C VAL A 105 -8.86 -3.94 -30.35
#